data_AF-A0A838PGM0-F1
#
_entry.id   AF-A0A838PGM0-F1
#
_cell.length_a   1.000
_cell.length_b   1.000
_cell.length_c   1.000
_cell.angle_alpha   90.00
_cell.angle_beta   90.00
_cell.angle_gamma   90.00
#
_symmetry.space_group_name_H-M   'P 1'
#
loop_
_entity.id
_entity.type
_entity.pdbx_description
1 polymer ?
#
loop_
_entity_poly.entity_id
_entity_poly.type
_entity_poly.pdbx_seq_one_letter_code
_entity_poly.pdbx_strand_id
1 'polypeptide(L)'
;MYRPNFCAECGARILRLHWHAWTSRRFCDGCSKRLLKHRLKDPLVGAIALLGIGMIAGRAGRPAPPPLIIERSATSPLYKPQGNGASGETDKPPANAESTNLHPTQNSQVTPGEELVYICGARTKKGTPCARRVHSAVRCWQHKGSPAILPTDKLMVRE
;
A
#
# COMPACT_ATOMS: atom_id res chain seq x y z
N MET A 1 -27.99 -28.03 36.34
CA MET A 1 -27.98 -27.69 34.89
C MET A 1 -28.20 -28.94 34.07
N TYR A 2 -29.25 -28.99 33.25
CA TYR A 2 -29.58 -30.15 32.41
C TYR A 2 -28.57 -30.32 31.25
N ARG A 3 -28.07 -31.54 31.08
CA ARG A 3 -27.18 -31.95 29.97
C ARG A 3 -27.95 -33.00 29.14
N PRO A 4 -28.46 -32.65 27.95
CA PRO A 4 -29.18 -33.61 27.12
C PRO A 4 -28.21 -34.69 26.62
N ASN A 5 -28.63 -35.95 26.69
CA ASN A 5 -27.85 -37.08 26.19
C ASN A 5 -27.95 -37.25 24.66
N PHE A 6 -28.98 -36.67 24.04
CA PHE A 6 -29.30 -36.82 22.63
C PHE A 6 -29.40 -35.46 21.93
N CYS A 7 -29.08 -35.45 20.64
CA CYS A 7 -29.19 -34.29 19.78
C CYS A 7 -30.65 -33.95 19.47
N ALA A 8 -31.04 -32.68 19.60
CA ALA A 8 -32.41 -32.22 19.35
C ALA A 8 -32.84 -32.25 17.87
N GLU A 9 -31.90 -32.30 16.93
CA GLU A 9 -32.20 -32.41 15.49
C GLU A 9 -32.22 -33.86 15.00
N CYS A 10 -31.11 -34.59 15.16
CA CYS A 10 -30.93 -35.93 14.58
C CYS A 10 -31.11 -37.11 15.56
N GLY A 11 -31.33 -36.85 16.86
CA GLY A 11 -31.44 -37.91 17.87
C GLY A 11 -30.14 -38.65 18.21
N ALA A 12 -29.01 -38.33 17.57
CA ALA A 12 -27.73 -38.98 17.85
C ALA A 12 -27.25 -38.69 19.29
N ARG A 13 -26.60 -39.68 19.93
CA ARG A 13 -26.02 -39.54 21.27
C ARG A 13 -24.87 -38.51 21.24
N ILE A 14 -24.90 -37.55 22.15
CA ILE A 14 -23.86 -36.52 22.26
C ILE A 14 -22.73 -37.07 23.13
N LEU A 15 -21.62 -37.49 22.50
CA LEU A 15 -20.39 -37.88 23.19
C LEU A 15 -19.33 -36.80 22.94
N ARG A 16 -19.14 -35.89 23.89
CA ARG A 16 -18.08 -34.85 23.83
C ARG A 16 -17.10 -35.04 24.99
N LEU A 17 -15.81 -35.22 24.67
CA LEU A 17 -14.74 -35.27 25.66
C LEU A 17 -14.48 -33.88 26.29
N HIS A 18 -14.64 -32.80 25.51
CA HIS A 18 -14.37 -31.44 25.99
C HIS A 18 -15.53 -30.50 25.66
N TRP A 19 -16.08 -29.85 26.69
CA TRP A 19 -17.20 -28.93 26.56
C TRP A 19 -16.72 -27.49 26.65
N HIS A 20 -16.98 -26.70 25.61
CA HIS A 20 -16.66 -25.27 25.61
C HIS A 20 -17.93 -24.45 25.84
N ALA A 21 -17.84 -23.34 26.56
CA ALA A 21 -19.00 -22.48 26.88
C ALA A 21 -19.74 -21.95 25.63
N TRP A 22 -19.03 -21.79 24.51
CA TRP A 22 -19.60 -21.33 23.24
C TRP A 22 -20.22 -22.44 22.39
N THR A 23 -19.99 -23.72 22.71
CA THR A 23 -20.57 -24.83 21.95
C THR A 23 -21.99 -25.13 22.43
N SER A 24 -22.97 -25.06 21.52
CA SER A 24 -24.38 -25.32 21.84
C SER A 24 -24.53 -26.68 22.52
N ARG A 25 -25.18 -26.70 23.68
CA ARG A 25 -25.36 -27.93 24.50
C ARG A 25 -26.39 -28.91 23.94
N ARG A 26 -27.19 -28.51 22.94
CA ARG A 26 -28.36 -29.26 22.43
C ARG A 26 -28.12 -30.05 21.14
N PHE A 27 -27.01 -29.79 20.45
CA PHE A 27 -26.75 -30.35 19.12
C PHE A 27 -25.44 -31.13 19.11
N CYS A 28 -25.38 -32.23 18.36
CA CYS A 28 -24.13 -32.94 18.08
C CYS A 28 -23.21 -32.09 17.17
N ASP A 29 -21.97 -32.53 16.95
CA ASP A 29 -20.98 -31.74 16.20
C ASP A 29 -21.30 -31.60 14.70
N GLY A 30 -22.03 -32.55 14.12
CA GLY A 30 -22.53 -32.45 12.75
C GLY A 30 -23.64 -31.40 12.62
N CYS A 31 -24.66 -31.52 13.47
CA CYS A 31 -25.82 -30.62 13.50
C CYS A 31 -25.43 -29.19 13.89
N SER A 32 -24.52 -29.02 14.87
CA SER A 32 -24.07 -27.70 15.31
C SER A 32 -23.36 -26.93 14.20
N LYS A 33 -22.47 -27.59 13.44
CA LYS A 33 -21.77 -26.97 12.29
C LYS A 33 -22.73 -26.61 11.17
N ARG A 34 -23.65 -27.51 10.83
CA ARG A 34 -24.66 -27.27 9.78
C ARG A 34 -25.57 -26.09 10.14
N LEU A 35 -26.08 -26.07 11.37
CA LEU A 35 -26.95 -25.00 11.85
C LEU A 35 -26.21 -23.68 11.96
N LEU A 36 -24.96 -23.68 12.43
CA LEU A 36 -24.14 -22.47 12.49
C LEU A 36 -23.90 -21.90 11.09
N LYS A 37 -23.59 -22.74 10.10
CA LYS A 37 -23.44 -22.31 8.70
C LYS A 37 -24.72 -21.66 8.18
N HIS A 38 -25.88 -22.26 8.45
CA HIS A 38 -27.16 -21.73 7.98
C HIS A 38 -27.63 -20.47 8.73
N ARG A 39 -27.32 -20.34 10.02
CA ARG A 39 -27.66 -19.15 10.80
C ARG A 39 -26.68 -17.99 10.56
N LEU A 40 -25.43 -18.29 10.20
CA LEU A 40 -24.41 -17.27 10.01
C LEU A 40 -24.37 -16.75 8.56
N LYS A 41 -24.76 -17.56 7.56
CA LYS A 41 -24.73 -17.14 6.14
C LYS A 41 -25.57 -15.89 5.87
N ASP A 42 -26.81 -15.84 6.35
CA ASP A 42 -27.76 -14.77 6.04
C ASP A 42 -27.31 -13.43 6.65
N PRO A 43 -26.94 -13.34 7.96
CA PRO A 43 -26.42 -12.09 8.51
C PRO A 43 -25.04 -11.73 7.94
N LEU A 44 -24.20 -12.70 7.57
CA LEU A 44 -22.90 -12.44 6.96
C LEU A 44 -23.06 -11.78 5.58
N VAL A 45 -23.96 -12.30 4.74
CA VAL A 45 -24.29 -11.71 3.44
C VAL A 45 -24.85 -10.29 3.61
N GLY A 46 -25.79 -10.11 4.54
CA GLY A 46 -26.34 -8.79 4.86
C GLY A 46 -25.26 -7.79 5.31
N ALA A 47 -24.34 -8.21 6.19
CA ALA A 47 -23.25 -7.37 6.66
C ALA A 47 -22.28 -6.96 5.55
N ILE A 48 -21.91 -7.90 4.66
CA ILE A 48 -21.06 -7.61 3.51
C ILE A 48 -21.75 -6.62 2.56
N ALA A 49 -23.05 -6.80 2.31
CA ALA A 49 -23.82 -5.90 1.46
C ALA A 49 -23.86 -4.48 2.04
N LEU A 50 -24.16 -4.33 3.34
CA LEU A 50 -24.17 -3.04 4.02
C LEU A 50 -22.81 -2.35 4.00
N LEU A 51 -21.73 -3.09 4.24
CA LEU A 51 -20.36 -2.58 4.15
C LEU A 51 -20.02 -2.12 2.72
N GLY A 52 -20.41 -2.91 1.71
CA GLY A 52 -20.20 -2.57 0.30
C GLY A 52 -20.95 -1.29 -0.09
N ILE A 53 -22.23 -1.19 0.25
CA ILE A 53 -23.05 0.00 -0.02
C ILE A 53 -22.46 1.22 0.69
N GLY A 54 -22.12 1.09 1.98
CA GLY A 54 -21.51 2.18 2.75
C GLY A 54 -20.17 2.63 2.17
N MET A 55 -19.33 1.70 1.69
CA MET A 55 -18.07 2.03 1.04
C MET A 55 -18.30 2.77 -0.29
N ILE A 56 -19.23 2.30 -1.12
CA ILE A 56 -19.54 2.92 -2.43
C ILE A 56 -20.12 4.32 -2.22
N ALA A 57 -21.14 4.47 -1.37
CA ALA A 57 -21.74 5.75 -1.05
C ALA A 57 -20.71 6.74 -0.44
N GLY A 58 -19.88 6.24 0.49
CA GLY A 58 -18.82 7.04 1.11
C GLY A 58 -17.67 7.42 0.16
N ARG A 59 -17.51 6.74 -0.98
CA ARG A 59 -16.58 7.15 -2.04
C ARG A 59 -17.23 8.09 -3.04
N ALA A 60 -18.49 7.86 -3.41
CA ALA A 60 -19.23 8.70 -4.34
C ALA A 60 -19.51 10.10 -3.77
N GLY A 61 -19.75 10.21 -2.46
CA GLY A 61 -20.00 11.48 -1.79
C GLY A 61 -18.76 12.30 -1.43
N ARG A 62 -17.54 11.89 -1.84
CA ARG A 62 -16.34 12.66 -1.50
C ARG A 62 -16.26 13.92 -2.37
N PRO A 63 -16.22 15.12 -1.78
CA PRO A 63 -15.92 16.33 -2.53
C PRO A 63 -14.51 16.22 -3.14
N ALA A 64 -14.32 16.79 -4.32
CA ALA A 64 -13.00 16.89 -4.92
C ALA A 64 -12.05 17.61 -3.95
N PRO A 65 -10.80 17.13 -3.77
CA PRO A 65 -9.87 17.81 -2.90
C PRO A 65 -9.67 19.25 -3.41
N PRO A 66 -9.61 20.25 -2.51
CA PRO A 66 -9.31 21.61 -2.93
C PRO A 66 -7.96 21.62 -3.68
N PRO A 67 -7.83 22.43 -4.74
CA PRO A 67 -6.62 22.47 -5.54
C PRO A 67 -5.44 22.88 -4.65
N LEU A 68 -4.36 22.10 -4.70
CA LEU A 68 -3.12 22.42 -4.00
C LEU A 68 -2.43 23.58 -4.74
N ILE A 69 -2.56 24.78 -4.19
CA ILE A 69 -1.76 25.94 -4.61
C ILE A 69 -0.36 25.76 -4.03
N ILE A 70 0.58 25.34 -4.87
CA ILE A 70 1.99 25.26 -4.49
C ILE A 70 2.56 26.67 -4.65
N GLU A 71 2.61 27.43 -3.57
CA GLU A 71 3.39 28.67 -3.54
C GLU A 71 4.88 28.30 -3.62
N ARG A 72 5.50 28.66 -4.74
CA ARG A 72 6.95 28.55 -4.92
C ARG A 72 7.54 29.89 -4.55
N SER A 73 8.35 29.94 -3.49
CA SER A 73 9.07 31.16 -3.13
C SER A 73 10.03 31.56 -4.27
N ALA A 74 10.10 32.85 -4.57
CA ALA A 74 11.02 33.40 -5.58
C ALA A 74 12.51 33.15 -5.25
N THR A 75 12.81 32.71 -4.03
CA THR A 75 14.14 32.29 -3.57
C THR A 75 14.48 30.84 -3.88
N SER A 76 13.59 30.08 -4.53
CA SER A 76 13.89 28.75 -5.04
C SER A 76 14.96 28.83 -6.14
N PRO A 77 16.08 28.08 -6.06
CA PRO A 77 17.12 28.07 -7.09
C PRO A 77 16.67 27.50 -8.45
N LEU A 78 15.40 27.10 -8.58
CA LEU A 78 14.76 26.64 -9.83
C LEU A 78 13.75 27.66 -10.41
N TYR A 79 13.67 28.88 -9.88
CA TYR A 79 12.77 29.92 -10.41
C TYR A 79 13.34 30.55 -11.70
N LYS A 80 12.73 30.23 -12.85
CA LYS A 80 12.95 30.91 -14.13
C LYS A 80 11.82 31.92 -14.33
N PRO A 81 12.07 33.24 -14.32
CA PRO A 81 11.01 34.22 -14.57
C PRO A 81 10.58 34.15 -16.05
N GLN A 82 9.30 33.85 -16.29
CA GLN A 82 8.67 34.11 -17.59
C GLN A 82 8.31 35.60 -17.65
N GLY A 83 9.14 36.37 -18.35
CA GLY A 83 8.82 37.75 -18.69
C GLY A 83 7.78 37.79 -19.80
N ASN A 84 6.55 38.21 -19.49
CA ASN A 84 5.57 38.57 -20.51
C ASN A 84 5.71 40.08 -20.78
N GLY A 85 6.55 40.40 -21.76
CA GLY A 85 6.53 41.69 -22.45
C GLY A 85 5.43 41.69 -23.52
N ALA A 86 4.69 42.79 -23.58
CA ALA A 86 3.59 43.02 -24.50
C ALA A 86 4.08 43.41 -25.91
N SER A 87 3.15 43.25 -26.86
CA SER A 87 2.95 44.00 -28.12
C SER A 87 4.00 43.91 -29.24
N GLY A 88 3.55 43.29 -30.35
CA GLY A 88 3.70 43.71 -31.76
C GLY A 88 5.11 43.83 -32.35
N GLU A 89 5.44 43.02 -33.35
CA GLU A 89 5.53 43.46 -34.75
C GLU A 89 5.74 42.28 -35.71
N THR A 90 5.24 42.46 -36.92
CA THR A 90 5.27 41.61 -38.12
C THR A 90 6.68 41.25 -38.57
N ASP A 91 6.91 39.99 -38.98
CA ASP A 91 7.45 39.61 -40.31
C ASP A 91 7.80 38.12 -40.38
N LYS A 92 7.66 37.56 -41.58
CA LYS A 92 7.73 36.12 -41.92
C LYS A 92 8.98 35.87 -42.83
N PRO A 93 9.25 34.61 -43.24
CA PRO A 93 10.30 33.68 -42.79
C PRO A 93 11.54 33.58 -43.74
N PRO A 94 12.52 32.69 -43.47
CA PRO A 94 12.63 31.42 -44.25
C PRO A 94 13.09 30.22 -43.39
N ALA A 95 12.55 29.00 -43.53
CA ALA A 95 12.79 27.91 -44.50
C ALA A 95 13.95 26.93 -44.16
N ASN A 96 13.57 25.64 -44.05
CA ASN A 96 14.32 24.38 -44.17
C ASN A 96 15.43 23.97 -43.17
N ALA A 97 15.13 22.91 -42.40
CA ALA A 97 15.85 21.60 -42.36
C ALA A 97 15.25 20.77 -41.20
N GLU A 98 14.36 19.82 -41.47
CA GLU A 98 14.65 18.39 -41.64
C GLU A 98 14.61 17.58 -40.32
N SER A 99 13.51 16.83 -40.20
CA SER A 99 13.29 15.54 -39.54
C SER A 99 14.30 15.01 -38.52
N THR A 100 13.86 14.83 -37.26
CA THR A 100 13.90 13.48 -36.63
C THR A 100 12.88 13.39 -35.48
N ASN A 101 11.88 12.53 -35.65
CA ASN A 101 11.16 11.93 -34.52
C ASN A 101 12.16 11.10 -33.70
N LEU A 102 12.11 11.14 -32.37
CA LEU A 102 12.28 9.99 -31.46
C LEU A 102 12.36 10.46 -29.98
N HIS A 103 11.31 10.13 -29.23
CA HIS A 103 11.41 9.80 -27.79
C HIS A 103 12.12 8.42 -27.67
N PRO A 104 12.53 7.93 -26.49
CA PRO A 104 13.21 8.51 -25.33
C PRO A 104 14.52 7.74 -25.00
N THR A 105 15.60 8.39 -24.55
CA THR A 105 16.84 7.68 -24.17
C THR A 105 17.00 7.62 -22.65
N GLN A 106 16.61 6.48 -22.09
CA GLN A 106 17.23 5.93 -20.89
C GLN A 106 18.71 5.59 -21.19
N ASN A 107 19.47 5.50 -20.10
CA ASN A 107 20.73 4.77 -19.92
C ASN A 107 22.06 5.57 -20.00
N SER A 108 22.59 5.80 -18.79
CA SER A 108 23.85 5.24 -18.27
C SER A 108 25.14 5.45 -19.05
N GLN A 109 26.12 6.04 -18.36
CA GLN A 109 27.53 5.62 -18.42
C GLN A 109 28.33 6.35 -17.34
N VAL A 110 28.82 5.62 -16.32
CA VAL A 110 30.23 5.62 -15.94
C VAL A 110 30.65 4.20 -15.53
N THR A 111 31.80 3.81 -16.07
CA THR A 111 32.60 2.58 -16.16
C THR A 111 33.11 1.93 -14.86
N PRO A 112 33.73 0.72 -14.93
CA PRO A 112 33.62 -0.35 -13.94
C PRO A 112 34.74 -0.34 -12.89
N GLY A 113 34.33 -0.71 -11.68
CA GLY A 113 35.19 -0.96 -10.53
C GLY A 113 34.30 -1.02 -9.29
N GLU A 114 33.65 -2.16 -9.07
CA GLU A 114 32.83 -2.49 -7.89
C GLU A 114 32.05 -1.28 -7.32
N GLU A 115 31.00 -0.83 -8.01
CA GLU A 115 30.12 0.19 -7.46
C GLU A 115 29.41 -0.40 -6.23
N LEU A 116 29.94 -0.10 -5.05
CA LEU A 116 29.36 -0.53 -3.78
C LEU A 116 28.00 0.16 -3.61
N VAL A 117 26.92 -0.55 -3.95
CA VAL A 117 25.55 -0.07 -3.72
C VAL A 117 25.22 -0.27 -2.25
N TYR A 118 24.92 0.82 -1.54
CA TYR A 118 24.52 0.75 -0.13
C TYR A 118 23.01 0.64 0.02
N ILE A 119 22.55 -0.06 1.05
CA ILE A 119 21.14 -0.12 1.47
C ILE A 119 20.91 0.61 2.80
N CYS A 120 19.73 1.20 2.96
CA CYS A 120 19.41 2.03 4.12
C CYS A 120 19.48 1.28 5.46
N GLY A 121 18.98 0.05 5.53
CA GLY A 121 19.07 -0.81 6.71
C GLY A 121 18.35 -0.32 7.98
N ALA A 122 17.57 0.77 7.92
CA ALA A 122 16.81 1.29 9.06
C ALA A 122 15.64 0.36 9.42
N ARG A 123 15.28 0.31 10.70
CA ARG A 123 14.11 -0.44 11.18
C ARG A 123 12.83 0.23 10.68
N THR A 124 12.05 -0.47 9.86
CA THR A 124 10.73 0.00 9.44
C THR A 124 9.69 -0.20 10.55
N LYS A 125 8.51 0.41 10.42
CA LYS A 125 7.36 0.19 11.32
C LYS A 125 6.95 -1.29 11.44
N LYS A 126 7.26 -2.10 10.43
CA LYS A 126 7.00 -3.56 10.38
C LYS A 126 8.13 -4.41 10.99
N GLY A 127 9.23 -3.80 11.43
CA GLY A 127 10.38 -4.48 12.02
C GLY A 127 11.42 -5.02 11.02
N THR A 128 11.14 -4.99 9.71
CA THR A 128 12.11 -5.40 8.68
C THR A 128 13.07 -4.25 8.31
N PRO A 129 14.31 -4.55 7.88
CA PRO A 129 15.26 -3.52 7.45
C PRO A 129 14.83 -2.89 6.12
N CYS A 130 15.06 -1.58 6.00
CA CYS A 130 14.78 -0.86 4.76
C CYS A 130 15.76 -1.26 3.64
N ALA A 131 15.24 -1.85 2.56
CA ALA A 131 16.01 -2.29 1.40
C ALA A 131 16.26 -1.18 0.35
N ARG A 132 15.90 0.08 0.66
CA ARG A 132 16.10 1.18 -0.30
C ARG A 132 17.59 1.46 -0.50
N ARG A 133 17.99 1.56 -1.77
CA ARG A 133 19.35 1.90 -2.21
C ARG A 133 19.69 3.36 -1.87
N VAL A 134 20.92 3.57 -1.45
CA VAL A 134 21.50 4.84 -1.05
C VAL A 134 22.93 4.89 -1.56
N HIS A 135 23.43 6.09 -1.81
CA HIS A 135 24.74 6.30 -2.43
C HIS A 135 25.91 6.04 -1.46
N SER A 136 25.64 6.00 -0.15
CA SER A 136 26.64 5.78 0.91
C SER A 136 25.97 5.14 2.13
N ALA A 137 26.73 4.85 3.19
CA ALA A 137 26.23 4.28 4.45
C ALA A 137 25.24 5.16 5.25
N VAL A 138 24.63 6.15 4.58
CA VAL A 138 23.61 7.07 5.07
C VAL A 138 22.22 6.43 4.98
N ARG A 139 21.26 7.00 5.72
CA ARG A 139 19.86 6.56 5.65
C ARG A 139 19.12 7.20 4.50
N CYS A 140 18.11 6.51 3.99
CA CYS A 140 17.24 7.11 2.98
C CYS A 140 16.47 8.30 3.57
N TRP A 141 15.92 9.13 2.70
CA TRP A 141 15.19 10.34 3.09
C TRP A 141 14.01 10.09 4.05
N GLN A 142 13.45 8.88 4.10
CA GLN A 142 12.38 8.49 5.03
C GLN A 142 12.86 8.13 6.43
N HIS A 143 14.16 7.86 6.59
CA HIS A 143 14.75 7.30 7.81
C HIS A 143 15.93 8.13 8.33
N LYS A 144 15.98 9.42 7.99
CA LYS A 144 17.02 10.34 8.47
C LYS A 144 17.10 10.31 10.01
N GLY A 145 18.31 10.16 10.54
CA GLY A 145 18.56 10.15 11.99
C GLY A 145 18.27 8.83 12.72
N SER A 146 17.82 7.78 12.03
CA SER A 146 17.57 6.47 12.67
C SER A 146 18.80 5.54 12.62
N PRO A 147 19.09 4.75 13.68
CA PRO A 147 20.18 3.79 13.68
C PRO A 147 19.90 2.66 12.68
N ALA A 148 20.96 2.12 12.06
CA ALA A 148 20.83 0.88 11.30
C ALA A 148 20.68 -0.29 12.27
N ILE A 149 19.84 -1.25 11.89
CA ILE A 149 19.70 -2.51 12.63
C ILE A 149 20.77 -3.53 12.22
N LEU A 150 21.47 -3.29 11.11
CA LEU A 150 22.52 -4.15 10.56
C LEU A 150 23.88 -3.45 10.59
N PRO A 151 24.98 -4.20 10.83
CA PRO A 151 26.33 -3.69 10.71
C PRO A 151 26.62 -3.26 9.26
N THR A 152 27.54 -2.32 9.08
CA THR A 152 27.89 -1.68 7.79
C THR A 152 28.18 -2.67 6.67
N ASP A 153 28.79 -3.81 6.99
CA ASP A 153 29.20 -4.82 6.02
C ASP A 153 28.01 -5.50 5.35
N LYS A 154 26.86 -5.57 6.03
CA LYS A 154 25.60 -6.11 5.50
C LYS A 154 24.74 -5.06 4.80
N LEU A 155 25.17 -3.80 4.82
CA LEU A 155 24.53 -2.71 4.09
C LEU A 155 25.09 -2.56 2.68
N MET A 156 26.18 -3.24 2.36
CA MET A 156 26.76 -3.26 1.02
C MET A 156 26.13 -4.39 0.21
N VAL A 157 25.59 -4.05 -0.95
CA VAL A 157 25.11 -5.02 -1.94
C VAL A 157 26.04 -4.91 -3.14
N ARG A 158 26.74 -6.00 -3.45
CA ARG A 158 27.49 -6.15 -4.70
C ARG A 158 26.51 -6.61 -5.77
N GLU A 159 26.48 -5.91 -6.90
CA GLU A 159 25.80 -6.38 -8.11
C GLU A 159 26.73 -7.23 -8.97
#